data_AF-A0A7X8AJ73-F1
#
_entry.id   AF-A0A7X8AJ73-F1
#
_cell.length_a   1.000
_cell.length_b   1.000
_cell.length_c   1.000
_cell.angle_alpha   90.00
_cell.angle_beta   90.00
_cell.angle_gamma   90.00
#
_symmetry.space_group_name_H-M   'P 1'
#
loop_
_entity.id
_entity.type
_entity.pdbx_description
1 polymer ?
#
loop_
_entity_poly.entity_id
_entity_poly.type
_entity_poly.pdbx_seq_one_letter_code
_entity_poly.pdbx_strand_id
1 'polypeptide(L)'
;EETKTAVGGSPDVIELRADAWNFITDMQTSLNMLKETRRLTNDIPLLLTCRSHLEGGFQKVASKTRDVSYMFYIKKSPLVAISLR
;
A
#
# COMPACT_ATOMS: atom_id res chain seq x y z
N GLU A 1 -14.91 -2.17 -1.58
CA GLU A 1 -15.70 -0.98 -1.93
C GLU A 1 -14.81 0.23 -2.25
N GLU A 2 -13.93 0.68 -1.34
CA GLU A 2 -13.07 1.87 -1.57
C GLU A 2 -12.26 1.83 -2.87
N THR A 3 -11.63 0.70 -3.22
CA THR A 3 -10.88 0.56 -4.48
C THR A 3 -11.74 0.78 -5.72
N LYS A 4 -13.00 0.29 -5.73
CA LYS A 4 -13.90 0.44 -6.89
C LYS A 4 -14.32 1.90 -7.05
N THR A 5 -14.61 2.57 -5.94
CA THR A 5 -14.91 4.01 -5.94
C THR A 5 -13.74 4.83 -6.47
N ALA A 6 -12.51 4.51 -6.04
CA ALA A 6 -11.31 5.20 -6.52
C ALA A 6 -11.12 5.02 -8.03
N VAL A 7 -11.28 3.80 -8.56
CA VAL A 7 -11.17 3.51 -10.00
C VAL A 7 -12.24 4.26 -10.81
N GLY A 8 -13.46 4.39 -10.29
CA GLY A 8 -14.55 5.13 -10.94
C GLY A 8 -14.25 6.62 -11.18
N GLY A 9 -13.30 7.20 -10.44
CA GLY A 9 -12.83 8.57 -10.65
C GLY A 9 -11.77 8.73 -11.75
N SER A 10 -11.37 7.65 -12.42
CA SER A 10 -10.32 7.62 -13.46
C SER A 10 -9.02 8.35 -13.07
N PRO A 11 -8.40 8.02 -11.93
CA PRO A 11 -7.18 8.67 -11.47
C PRO A 11 -5.95 8.24 -12.29
N ASP A 12 -4.97 9.15 -12.41
CA ASP A 12 -3.67 8.83 -13.01
C ASP A 12 -2.82 7.91 -12.12
N VAL A 13 -3.01 7.98 -10.79
CA VAL A 13 -2.31 7.18 -9.79
C VAL A 13 -3.23 6.91 -8.62
N ILE A 14 -3.18 5.70 -8.07
CA ILE A 14 -3.85 5.35 -6.81
C ILE A 14 -2.80 5.18 -5.71
N GLU A 15 -2.90 5.97 -4.66
CA GLU A 15 -2.08 5.82 -3.45
C GLU A 15 -2.76 4.88 -2.46
N LEU A 16 -2.04 3.85 -2.03
CA LEU A 16 -2.42 2.93 -0.96
C LEU A 16 -1.70 3.31 0.32
N ARG A 17 -2.47 3.84 1.28
CA ARG A 17 -1.98 4.23 2.61
C ARG A 17 -1.96 3.04 3.55
N ALA A 18 -0.85 2.29 3.53
CA ALA A 18 -0.66 1.13 4.37
C ALA A 18 -0.64 1.46 5.86
N ASP A 19 -0.28 2.70 6.23
CA ASP A 19 -0.34 3.16 7.61
C ASP A 19 -1.78 3.22 8.16
N ALA A 20 -2.81 3.14 7.33
CA ALA A 20 -4.21 3.00 7.77
C ALA A 20 -4.65 1.53 7.97
N TRP A 21 -3.81 0.54 7.65
CA TRP A 21 -4.20 -0.86 7.72
C TRP A 21 -4.02 -1.43 9.13
N ASN A 22 -5.09 -2.00 9.69
CA ASN A 22 -5.05 -2.71 10.96
C ASN A 22 -4.23 -4.03 10.90
N PHE A 23 -3.80 -4.45 9.70
CA PHE A 23 -3.08 -5.70 9.43
C PHE A 23 -1.69 -5.47 8.82
N ILE A 24 -1.11 -4.26 8.92
CA ILE A 24 0.16 -3.94 8.27
C ILE A 24 1.34 -4.86 8.67
N THR A 25 1.29 -5.44 9.88
CA THR A 25 2.30 -6.39 10.37
C THR A 25 2.07 -7.82 9.89
N ASP A 26 0.88 -8.12 9.35
CA ASP A 26 0.60 -9.37 8.67
C ASP A 26 0.95 -9.24 7.18
N MET A 27 2.14 -9.72 6.84
CA MET A 27 2.67 -9.65 5.47
C MET A 27 1.82 -10.43 4.46
N GLN A 28 1.20 -11.53 4.86
CA GLN A 28 0.42 -12.37 3.95
C GLN A 28 -0.91 -11.70 3.62
N THR A 29 -1.60 -11.18 4.64
CA THR A 29 -2.84 -10.42 4.47
C THR A 29 -2.59 -9.15 3.65
N SER A 30 -1.52 -8.42 3.97
CA SER A 30 -1.13 -7.23 3.21
C SER A 30 -0.81 -7.53 1.74
N LEU A 31 -0.11 -8.64 1.45
CA LEU A 31 0.18 -9.06 0.07
C LEU A 31 -1.10 -9.44 -0.69
N ASN A 32 -2.05 -10.10 -0.04
CA ASN A 32 -3.33 -10.44 -0.64
C ASN A 32 -4.13 -9.18 -0.98
N MET A 33 -4.13 -8.19 -0.08
CA MET A 33 -4.73 -6.87 -0.32
C MET A 33 -4.11 -6.15 -1.53
N LEU A 34 -2.78 -6.16 -1.65
CA LEU A 34 -2.07 -5.58 -2.79
C LEU A 34 -2.45 -6.26 -4.11
N LYS A 35 -2.49 -7.60 -4.13
CA LYS A 35 -2.87 -8.38 -5.32
C LYS A 35 -4.31 -8.12 -5.75
N GLU A 36 -5.22 -8.11 -4.79
CA GLU A 36 -6.64 -7.85 -5.07
C GLU A 36 -6.85 -6.42 -5.55
N THR A 37 -6.18 -5.45 -4.92
CA THR A 37 -6.21 -4.06 -5.38
C THR A 37 -5.68 -3.96 -6.82
N ARG A 38 -4.55 -4.59 -7.14
CA ARG A 38 -3.99 -4.57 -8.50
C ARG A 38 -4.95 -5.15 -9.53
N ARG A 39 -5.68 -6.22 -9.18
CA ARG A 39 -6.71 -6.81 -10.06
C ARG A 39 -7.83 -5.84 -10.37
N LEU A 40 -8.21 -5.00 -9.40
CA LEU A 40 -9.30 -4.03 -9.54
C LEU A 40 -8.88 -2.73 -10.24
N THR A 41 -7.61 -2.31 -10.08
CA THR A 41 -7.12 -1.05 -10.64
C THR A 41 -6.57 -1.16 -12.06
N ASN A 42 -6.60 -2.37 -12.64
CA ASN A 42 -6.12 -2.71 -13.98
C ASN A 42 -4.73 -2.14 -14.28
N ASP A 43 -4.61 -1.08 -15.08
CA ASP A 43 -3.34 -0.48 -15.51
C ASP A 43 -2.93 0.75 -14.70
N ILE A 44 -3.82 1.27 -13.85
CA ILE A 44 -3.54 2.47 -13.05
C ILE A 44 -2.33 2.20 -12.13
N PRO A 45 -1.28 3.04 -12.17
CA PRO A 45 -0.15 2.94 -11.26
C PRO A 45 -0.57 2.92 -9.79
N LEU A 46 0.01 1.99 -9.03
CA LEU A 46 -0.18 1.89 -7.58
C LEU A 46 1.05 2.44 -6.86
N LEU A 47 0.82 3.39 -5.95
CA LEU A 47 1.83 3.90 -5.03
C LEU A 47 1.53 3.40 -3.62
N LEU A 48 2.36 2.52 -3.07
CA LEU A 48 2.26 2.09 -1.68
C LEU A 48 3.02 3.06 -0.77
N THR A 49 2.31 3.65 0.19
CA THR A 49 2.86 4.59 1.16
C THR A 49 2.51 4.13 2.58
N CYS A 50 3.51 3.97 3.45
CA CYS A 50 3.34 3.87 4.90
C CYS A 50 3.95 5.11 5.55
N ARG A 51 3.11 6.14 5.69
CA ARG A 51 3.49 7.42 6.27
C ARG A 51 3.86 7.24 7.74
N SER A 52 4.97 7.81 8.18
CA SER A 52 5.32 7.78 9.60
C SER A 52 4.33 8.61 10.44
N HIS A 53 4.08 8.22 11.69
CA HIS A 53 3.18 8.97 12.57
C HIS A 53 3.68 10.41 12.84
N LEU A 54 5.00 10.62 12.82
CA LEU A 54 5.60 11.96 12.95
C LEU A 54 5.29 12.86 11.75
N GLU A 55 4.98 12.27 10.60
CA GLU A 55 4.56 12.98 9.37
C GLU A 55 3.04 12.91 9.14
N GLY A 56 2.24 12.64 10.19
CA GLY A 56 0.78 12.58 10.08
C GLY A 56 0.22 11.25 9.57
N GLY A 57 0.97 10.15 9.70
CA GLY A 57 0.48 8.80 9.46
C GLY A 57 -0.59 8.36 10.46
N PHE A 58 -1.51 7.50 10.01
CA PHE A 58 -2.69 7.08 10.79
C PHE A 58 -2.33 6.29 12.06
N GLN A 59 -1.24 5.54 12.05
CA GLN A 59 -0.79 4.78 13.21
C GLN A 59 0.74 4.74 13.31
N LYS A 60 1.23 4.43 14.51
CA LYS A 60 2.66 4.28 14.76
C LYS A 60 3.13 2.90 14.31
N VAL A 61 3.85 2.87 13.20
CA VAL A 61 4.53 1.67 12.68
C VAL A 61 6.04 1.83 12.92
N ALA A 62 6.68 0.81 13.49
CA ALA A 62 8.12 0.83 13.70
C ALA A 62 8.87 0.83 12.35
N SER A 63 9.88 1.68 12.19
CA SER A 63 10.62 1.83 10.92
C SER A 63 11.18 0.51 10.41
N LYS A 64 11.74 -0.33 11.29
CA LYS A 64 12.25 -1.66 10.92
C LYS A 64 11.16 -2.56 10.33
N THR A 65 9.95 -2.53 10.90
CA THR A 65 8.82 -3.30 10.39
C THR A 65 8.41 -2.80 9.01
N ARG A 66 8.34 -1.48 8.83
CA ARG A 66 8.03 -0.84 7.54
C ARG A 66 9.04 -1.25 6.46
N ASP A 67 10.33 -1.18 6.75
CA ASP A 67 11.40 -1.49 5.79
C ASP A 67 11.37 -2.97 5.37
N VAL A 68 11.16 -3.89 6.34
CA VAL A 68 11.02 -5.33 6.06
C VAL A 68 9.81 -5.60 5.17
N SER A 69 8.66 -4.98 5.48
CA SER A 69 7.45 -5.12 4.68
C SER A 69 7.66 -4.63 3.25
N TYR A 70 8.30 -3.47 3.06
CA TYR A 70 8.59 -2.95 1.72
C TYR A 70 9.52 -3.86 0.91
N MET A 71 10.59 -4.37 1.51
CA MET A 71 11.48 -5.33 0.85
C MET A 71 10.74 -6.60 0.45
N PHE A 72 9.80 -7.07 1.28
CA PHE A 72 8.96 -8.20 0.97
C PHE A 72 8.04 -7.90 -0.23
N TYR A 73 7.35 -6.76 -0.24
CA TYR A 73 6.41 -6.40 -1.32
C TYR A 73 7.11 -6.13 -2.65
N ILE A 74 8.26 -5.45 -2.68
CA ILE A 74 9.02 -5.22 -3.92
C ILE A 74 9.38 -6.55 -4.59
N LYS A 75 9.78 -7.55 -3.81
CA LYS A 75 10.14 -8.88 -4.33
C LYS A 75 8.93 -9.70 -4.79
N LYS A 76 7.75 -9.47 -4.23
CA LYS A 76 6.55 -10.30 -4.45
C LYS A 76 5.48 -9.63 -5.32
N SER A 77 5.61 -8.33 -5.57
CA SER A 77 4.63 -7.50 -6.28
C SER A 77 5.35 -6.39 -7.08
N PRO A 78 6.00 -6.73 -8.21
CA PRO A 78 6.91 -5.84 -8.94
C PRO A 78 6.23 -4.63 -9.62
N LEU A 79 4.90 -4.57 -9.64
CA LEU A 79 4.13 -3.49 -10.28
C LEU A 79 3.63 -2.40 -9.30
N VAL A 80 4.18 -2.37 -8.08
CA VAL A 80 3.83 -1.37 -7.05
C VAL A 80 5.04 -0.51 -6.78
N ALA A 81 4.94 0.79 -7.05
CA ALA A 81 5.93 1.75 -6.61
C ALA A 81 5.79 1.98 -5.10
N ILE A 82 6.90 2.16 -4.38
CA ILE A 82 6.89 2.37 -2.94
C ILE A 82 7.41 3.76 -2.60
N SER A 83 6.64 4.51 -1.81
CA SER A 83 7.02 5.82 -1.27
C SER A 83 7.61 5.64 0.13
N LEU A 84 8.91 5.94 0.28
CA LEU A 84 9.59 5.95 1.57
C LEU A 84 9.54 7.36 2.15
N ARG A 85 8.47 7.70 2.88
CA ARG A 85 8.40 8.89 3.74
C ARG A 85 7.91 8.47 5.12
#